data_AF-W9Z598-F1
#
_entry.id   AF-W9Z598-F1
#
_cell.length_a   1.000
_cell.length_b   1.000
_cell.length_c   1.000
_cell.angle_alpha   90.00
_cell.angle_beta   90.00
_cell.angle_gamma   90.00
#
_symmetry.space_group_name_H-M   'P 1'
#
loop_
_entity.id
_entity.type
_entity.pdbx_description
1 polymer ?
#
loop_
_entity_poly.entity_id
_entity_poly.type
_entity_poly.pdbx_seq_one_letter_code
_entity_poly.pdbx_strand_id
1 'polypeptide(L)' 'MRVQMTQSVPSFMLAYYTRILGHSMERTQVTMALVKREFQDRSLHLYLRWHFVYGQKPA' A
#
# COMPACT_ATOMS: atom_id res chain seq x y z
N MET A 1 0.58 -6.22 -10.49
CA MET A 1 0.17 -4.98 -9.77
C MET A 1 -0.50 -5.24 -8.42
N ARG A 2 -1.58 -6.04 -8.33
CA ARG A 2 -2.25 -6.33 -7.03
C ARG A 2 -1.30 -6.84 -5.94
N VAL A 3 -0.40 -7.77 -6.27
CA VAL A 3 0.60 -8.31 -5.34
C VAL A 3 1.49 -7.21 -4.74
N GLN A 4 1.97 -6.29 -5.58
CA GLN A 4 2.83 -5.18 -5.16
C GLN A 4 2.09 -4.21 -4.22
N MET A 5 0.78 -3.98 -4.45
CA MET A 5 -0.06 -3.19 -3.56
C MET A 5 -0.31 -3.89 -2.22
N THR A 6 -0.57 -5.21 -2.21
CA THR A 6 -0.77 -5.96 -0.96
C THR A 6 0.51 -6.02 -0.12
N GLN A 7 1.68 -6.10 -0.77
CA GLN A 7 2.98 -6.11 -0.10
C GLN A 7 3.40 -4.73 0.44
N SER A 8 2.97 -3.64 -0.20
CA SER A 8 3.32 -2.29 0.26
C SER A 8 2.57 -1.86 1.53
N VAL A 9 1.36 -2.39 1.76
CA VAL A 9 0.51 -2.10 2.93
C VAL A 9 1.28 -2.15 4.26
N PRO A 10 1.88 -3.30 4.66
CA PRO A 10 2.60 -3.39 5.92
C PRO A 10 3.85 -2.50 5.97
N SER A 11 4.48 -2.24 4.82
CA SER A 11 5.74 -1.52 4.76
C SER A 11 5.59 -0.05 5.14
N PHE A 12 4.48 0.59 4.77
CA PHE A 12 4.23 2.00 5.09
C PHE A 12 3.27 2.19 6.27
N MET A 13 2.16 1.44 6.33
CA MET A 13 1.12 1.72 7.33
C MET A 13 1.58 1.42 8.74
N LEU A 14 2.41 0.38 8.95
CA LEU A 14 2.74 -0.08 10.29
C LEU A 14 3.45 1.01 11.12
N ALA A 15 4.51 1.60 10.58
CA ALA A 15 5.24 2.66 11.28
C ALA A 15 4.41 3.95 11.39
N TYR A 16 3.65 4.29 10.34
CA TYR A 16 2.83 5.50 10.33
C TYR A 16 1.71 5.45 11.37
N TYR A 17 0.94 4.36 11.40
CA TYR A 17 -0.18 4.21 12.32
C TYR A 17 0.25 4.09 13.78
N THR A 18 1.32 3.36 14.05
CA THR A 18 1.73 3.10 15.43
C THR A 18 2.57 4.22 16.03
N ARG A 19 3.51 4.79 15.27
CA ARG A 19 4.47 5.79 15.79
C ARG A 19 3.99 7.22 15.62
N ILE A 20 3.34 7.53 14.50
CA ILE A 20 2.93 8.91 14.19
C ILE A 20 1.49 9.16 14.66
N LEU A 21 0.57 8.24 14.33
CA LEU A 21 -0.84 8.38 14.72
C LEU A 21 -1.17 7.80 16.11
N GLY A 22 -0.22 7.10 16.75
CA GLY A 22 -0.39 6.54 18.09
C GLY A 22 -1.49 5.47 18.21
N HIS A 23 -1.87 4.81 17.11
CA HIS A 23 -2.84 3.73 17.16
C HIS A 23 -2.27 2.47 17.80
N SER A 24 -3.13 1.67 18.44
CA SER A 24 -2.75 0.36 18.96
C SER A 24 -2.33 -0.58 17.82
N MET A 25 -1.43 -1.50 18.14
CA MET A 25 -0.94 -2.50 17.18
C MET A 25 -2.08 -3.33 16.61
N GLU A 26 -3.01 -3.77 17.46
CA GLU A 26 -4.19 -4.56 17.06
C GLU A 26 -5.07 -3.80 16.06
N ARG A 27 -5.44 -2.54 16.37
CA ARG A 27 -6.25 -1.72 15.46
C ARG A 27 -5.53 -1.50 14.13
N THR A 28 -4.22 -1.32 14.16
CA THR A 28 -3.41 -1.17 12.95
C THR A 28 -3.44 -2.44 12.10
N GLN A 29 -3.30 -3.62 12.71
CA GLN A 29 -3.37 -4.91 12.01
C GLN A 29 -4.73 -5.18 11.39
N VAL A 30 -5.82 -4.88 12.11
CA VAL A 30 -7.19 -4.99 11.58
C VAL A 30 -7.36 -4.06 10.38
N THR A 31 -6.91 -2.80 10.49
CA THR A 31 -6.99 -1.82 9.39
C THR A 31 -6.19 -2.29 8.17
N MET A 32 -4.99 -2.81 8.37
CA MET A 32 -4.18 -3.39 7.30
C MET A 32 -4.88 -4.57 6.61
N ALA A 33 -5.58 -5.43 7.36
CA ALA A 33 -6.34 -6.54 6.79
C ALA A 33 -7.51 -6.05 5.91
N LEU A 34 -8.23 -5.02 6.36
CA LEU A 34 -9.32 -4.41 5.59
C LEU A 34 -8.83 -3.81 4.27
N VAL A 35 -7.74 -3.04 4.28
CA VAL A 35 -7.16 -2.47 3.06
C VAL A 35 -6.70 -3.56 2.09
N LYS A 36 -6.09 -4.65 2.59
CA LYS A 36 -5.72 -5.79 1.75
C LYS A 36 -6.93 -6.46 1.11
N ARG A 37 -8.05 -6.55 1.83
CA ARG A 37 -9.32 -7.08 1.30
C ARG A 37 -9.87 -6.19 0.18
N GLU A 38 -9.87 -4.87 0.35
CA GLU A 38 -10.28 -3.94 -0.72
C GLU A 38 -9.40 -4.07 -1.97
N PHE A 39 -8.08 -4.22 -1.79
CA PHE A 39 -7.16 -4.50 -2.90
C PHE A 39 -7.36 -5.86 -3.54
N GLN A 40 -8.13 -6.77 -2.96
CA GLN A 40 -8.50 -8.07 -3.53
C GLN A 40 -9.91 -8.09 -4.13
N ASP A 41 -10.75 -7.11 -3.78
CA ASP A 41 -12.07 -6.96 -4.37
C ASP A 41 -11.96 -6.61 -5.86
N ARG A 42 -12.69 -7.34 -6.70
CA ARG A 42 -12.74 -7.15 -8.16
C ARG A 42 -13.89 -6.25 -8.59
N SER A 43 -14.86 -6.00 -7.71
CA SER A 43 -15.94 -5.04 -7.95
C SER A 43 -15.45 -3.60 -7.86
N LEU A 44 -14.36 -3.36 -7.13
CA LEU A 44 -13.75 -2.04 -6.97
C LEU A 44 -12.84 -1.69 -8.16
N HIS A 45 -13.14 -0.58 -8.82
CA HIS A 45 -12.33 -0.02 -9.91
C HIS A 45 -11.26 0.92 -9.32
N LEU A 46 -10.09 0.35 -9.03
CA LEU A 46 -8.95 1.09 -8.47
C LEU A 46 -8.11 1.72 -9.58
N TYR A 47 -7.95 3.05 -9.54
CA TYR A 47 -7.13 3.80 -10.50
C TYR A 47 -5.78 4.15 -9.89
N LEU A 48 -4.71 3.99 -10.67
CA LEU A 48 -3.38 4.49 -10.31
C LEU A 48 -2.73 5.15 -11.52
N ARG A 49 -2.04 6.27 -11.28
CA ARG A 49 -1.26 6.96 -12.29
C ARG A 49 0.17 6.45 -12.27
N TRP A 50 0.63 5.91 -13.38
CA TRP A 50 1.98 5.42 -13.55
C TRP A 50 2.77 6.38 -14.44
N HIS A 51 4.01 6.65 -14.04
CA HIS A 51 4.97 7.40 -14.83
C HIS A 51 6.20 6.51 -15.02
N PHE A 52 6.47 6.14 -16.27
CA PHE A 52 7.68 5.42 -16.64
C PHE A 52 8.68 6.43 -17.18
N VAL A 53 9.86 6.49 -16.56
CA VAL A 53 10.96 7.33 -17.01
C VAL A 53 12.10 6.39 -17.38
N TYR A 54 12.65 6.54 -18.58
CA TYR A 54 13.84 5.79 -19.01
C TYR A 54 15.04 6.73 -19.04
N GLY A 55 16.19 6.24 -18.58
CA GLY A 55 17.47 6.92 -18.74
C GLY A 55 18.26 6.28 -19.88
N GLN A 56 18.91 7.11 -20.69
CA GLN A 56 19.92 6.64 -21.64
C GLN A 56 21.31 6.92 -21.06
N LYS A 57 22.22 5.94 -21.13
CA LYS A 57 23.60 6.15 -20.69
C LYS A 57 24.21 7.30 -21.51
N PRO A 58 24.85 8.30 -20.86
CA PRO A 58 25.56 9.34 -21.59
C PRO A 58 26.69 8.71 -22.42
N ALA A 59 26.93 9.30 -23.61
CA ALA A 59 27.92 8.83 -24.58
C ALA A 59 29.34 8.76 -23.99
#